data_AF-A0A8H7K5H4-F1
#
_entry.id   AF-A0A8H7K5H4-F1
#
_cell.length_a   1.000
_cell.length_b   1.000
_cell.length_c   1.000
_cell.angle_alpha   90.00
_cell.angle_beta   90.00
_cell.angle_gamma   90.00
#
_symmetry.space_group_name_H-M   'P 1'
#
loop_
_entity.id
_entity.type
_entity.pdbx_description
1 polymer ?
#
loop_
_entity_poly.entity_id
_entity_poly.type
_entity_poly.pdbx_seq_one_letter_code
_entity_poly.pdbx_strand_id
1 'polypeptide(L)'
;MNKNVHSSMGPPPRSWHQKGHPVAHAHNQLPFSGWKCESGRPGEASQELTSRMPFFMDYYTTTLCPAMVFIDGPGNPFRDVILDLARGSLSLQHAICALSACNLRMKRKLSLGLDAKQLSLALIADKKSAEGVADVDINDPALSEEYQHRNLAVYLLNQQLNDPSRCGHDSVVATILLLCHYRMMESGVAKFQIQFAGIQKILSMRKNPNDTSNSEPSWMQRLFTHFDAISASVNDREAQLPTDMGVVENLVGCDHRLLHTIRKLGRINLLSQKRPVRNSGEHTGHSVFWVEWQEARQSLQTWQFNASTIVVNLPSAPSLAQTRDLRALSEAFRYAALLYLERLANPDLPSGHSSFQQLVTQVVHYGTDMGANSSAEKFLLWPLFVAGSECVNHLQQNIIRTRCLDMMSRSGYMDNLSALEILEKLWLTGMNGSETGTPDGKASSRSPFNWASCLGGPGVDVEWIMF
;
A
#
# COMPACT_ATOMS: atom_id res chain seq x y z
N MET A 1 -68.06 2.94 47.49
CA MET A 1 -68.77 3.77 46.49
C MET A 1 -67.94 3.70 45.21
N ASN A 2 -68.14 2.74 44.31
CA ASN A 2 -69.25 2.60 43.37
C ASN A 2 -69.38 3.82 42.43
N LYS A 3 -68.80 3.75 41.22
CA LYS A 3 -69.54 3.66 39.95
C LYS A 3 -68.62 3.59 38.71
N ASN A 4 -68.97 2.64 37.85
CA ASN A 4 -68.51 2.34 36.50
C ASN A 4 -68.73 3.51 35.50
N VAL A 5 -68.05 3.47 34.34
CA VAL A 5 -68.65 3.15 33.00
C VAL A 5 -67.71 3.47 31.81
N HIS A 6 -67.47 2.44 31.01
CA HIS A 6 -67.23 2.29 29.55
C HIS A 6 -66.35 3.23 28.69
N SER A 7 -65.31 2.61 28.11
CA SER A 7 -65.04 2.37 26.67
C SER A 7 -65.56 3.36 25.61
N SER A 8 -64.62 3.96 24.88
CA SER A 8 -64.75 4.27 23.44
C SER A 8 -63.33 4.32 22.82
N MET A 9 -63.03 3.39 21.92
CA MET A 9 -61.85 3.41 21.06
C MET A 9 -61.96 4.58 20.07
N GLY A 10 -61.02 5.53 20.14
CA GLY A 10 -60.72 6.46 19.05
C GLY A 10 -59.44 6.02 18.31
N PRO A 11 -59.34 6.21 16.98
CA PRO A 11 -58.15 5.81 16.23
C PRO A 11 -56.98 6.76 16.57
N PRO A 12 -55.73 6.28 16.55
CA PRO A 12 -54.58 7.14 16.82
C PRO A 12 -54.34 8.10 15.64
N PRO A 13 -53.89 9.35 15.91
CA PRO A 13 -53.65 10.34 14.87
C PRO A 13 -52.42 9.98 14.03
N ARG A 14 -52.59 10.04 12.70
CA ARG A 14 -51.52 10.01 11.71
C ARG A 14 -50.78 11.35 11.71
N SER A 15 -49.46 11.34 11.95
CA SER A 15 -48.44 12.11 11.22
C SER A 15 -47.16 12.31 12.04
N TRP A 16 -46.27 11.32 12.00
CA TRP A 16 -44.82 11.55 12.15
C TRP A 16 -44.14 10.75 11.05
N HIS A 17 -44.19 11.27 9.82
CA HIS A 17 -43.26 10.86 8.78
C HIS A 17 -41.87 11.31 9.22
N GLN A 18 -41.16 10.41 9.90
CA GLN A 18 -39.71 10.44 10.01
C GLN A 18 -39.16 10.58 8.59
N LYS A 19 -38.46 11.70 8.34
CA LYS A 19 -37.56 11.83 7.19
C LYS A 19 -36.54 10.70 7.29
N GLY A 20 -36.71 9.70 6.43
CA GLY A 20 -35.74 8.63 6.28
C GLY A 20 -34.40 9.22 5.86
N HIS A 21 -33.41 9.09 6.74
CA HIS A 21 -32.02 9.11 6.31
C HIS A 21 -31.79 7.87 5.43
N PRO A 22 -31.21 7.99 4.23
CA PRO A 22 -30.93 6.84 3.39
C PRO A 22 -29.70 6.09 3.97
N VAL A 23 -29.94 5.10 4.83
CA VAL A 23 -28.91 4.18 5.35
C VAL A 23 -28.79 2.91 4.46
N ALA A 24 -29.47 2.86 3.31
CA ALA A 24 -29.61 1.62 2.53
C ALA A 24 -28.60 1.39 1.38
N HIS A 25 -27.54 2.21 1.21
CA HIS A 25 -26.61 2.07 0.07
C HIS A 25 -25.15 1.71 0.40
N ALA A 26 -24.78 1.55 1.68
CA ALA A 26 -23.38 1.25 2.05
C ALA A 26 -23.01 -0.25 2.02
N HIS A 27 -23.95 -1.16 1.68
CA HIS A 27 -23.77 -2.59 1.91
C HIS A 27 -22.98 -3.38 0.85
N ASN A 28 -22.65 -2.82 -0.31
CA ASN A 28 -22.16 -3.62 -1.46
C ASN A 28 -20.82 -3.18 -2.10
N GLN A 29 -20.05 -2.28 -1.49
CA GLN A 29 -18.72 -1.98 -2.03
C GLN A 29 -17.69 -2.98 -1.49
N LEU A 30 -17.57 -4.11 -2.21
CA LEU A 30 -16.46 -5.05 -2.04
C LEU A 30 -15.12 -4.32 -2.28
N PRO A 31 -14.00 -4.82 -1.71
CA PRO A 31 -12.64 -4.24 -1.86
C PRO A 31 -12.20 -4.00 -3.33
N PHE A 32 -12.94 -4.52 -4.30
CA PHE A 32 -12.60 -4.50 -5.72
C PHE A 32 -13.59 -3.75 -6.61
N SER A 33 -14.47 -2.91 -6.04
CA SER A 33 -15.49 -2.16 -6.78
C SER A 33 -14.96 -1.25 -7.91
N GLY A 34 -13.64 -0.94 -7.90
CA GLY A 34 -12.96 -0.22 -8.98
C GLY A 34 -12.59 -1.06 -10.21
N TRP A 35 -12.75 -2.39 -10.16
CA TRP A 35 -12.62 -3.26 -11.32
C TRP A 35 -13.98 -3.44 -11.99
N LYS A 36 -14.18 -2.77 -13.13
CA LYS A 36 -15.34 -3.07 -13.98
C LYS A 36 -15.15 -4.48 -14.54
N CYS A 37 -16.03 -5.40 -14.14
CA CYS A 37 -16.18 -6.67 -14.82
C CYS A 37 -16.86 -6.35 -16.16
N GLU A 38 -16.10 -6.27 -17.24
CA GLU A 38 -16.68 -6.11 -18.57
C GLU A 38 -17.62 -7.28 -18.86
N SER A 39 -18.78 -6.96 -19.43
CA SER A 39 -19.90 -7.85 -19.66
C SER A 39 -19.65 -8.82 -20.82
N GLY A 40 -18.58 -9.62 -20.72
CA GLY A 40 -18.42 -10.86 -21.47
C GLY A 40 -18.94 -12.03 -20.62
N ARG A 41 -19.61 -13.02 -21.23
CA ARG A 41 -20.19 -14.18 -20.51
C ARG A 41 -19.16 -14.80 -19.54
N PRO A 42 -19.38 -14.74 -18.21
CA PRO A 42 -18.41 -15.26 -17.25
C PRO A 42 -18.76 -16.71 -16.93
N GLY A 43 -17.99 -17.66 -17.44
CA GLY A 43 -18.28 -19.07 -17.19
C GLY A 43 -17.10 -20.01 -17.29
N GLU A 44 -16.30 -19.91 -18.34
CA GLU A 44 -15.22 -20.87 -18.58
C GLU A 44 -13.98 -20.15 -19.08
N ALA A 45 -12.84 -20.40 -18.42
CA ALA A 45 -11.55 -19.98 -18.94
C ALA A 45 -11.35 -20.66 -20.31
N SER A 46 -10.92 -19.89 -21.32
CA SER A 46 -10.57 -20.49 -22.62
C SER A 46 -9.58 -21.63 -22.42
N GLN A 47 -9.69 -22.69 -23.23
CA GLN A 47 -8.77 -23.83 -23.17
C GLN A 47 -7.32 -23.38 -23.36
N GLU A 48 -7.11 -22.34 -24.18
CA GLU A 48 -5.80 -21.71 -24.39
C GLU A 48 -5.27 -21.04 -23.10
N LEU A 49 -6.11 -20.27 -22.42
CA LEU A 49 -5.78 -19.58 -21.16
C LEU A 49 -5.39 -20.60 -20.07
N THR A 50 -6.11 -21.71 -19.99
CA THR A 50 -5.86 -22.78 -19.01
C THR A 50 -4.58 -23.55 -19.34
N SER A 51 -4.27 -23.75 -20.63
CA SER A 51 -3.09 -24.50 -21.08
C SER A 51 -1.76 -23.83 -20.69
N ARG A 52 -1.77 -22.49 -20.52
CA ARG A 52 -0.59 -21.70 -20.16
C ARG A 52 -0.47 -21.42 -18.66
N MET A 53 -1.46 -21.79 -17.84
CA MET A 53 -1.38 -21.65 -16.39
C MET A 53 -0.13 -22.31 -15.78
N PRO A 54 0.28 -23.54 -16.17
CA PRO A 54 1.49 -24.16 -15.63
C PRO A 54 2.76 -23.31 -15.84
N PHE A 55 2.88 -22.64 -16.99
CA PHE A 55 3.99 -21.75 -17.27
C PHE A 55 4.02 -20.56 -16.31
N PHE A 56 2.87 -19.91 -16.06
CA PHE A 56 2.82 -18.77 -15.14
C PHE A 56 2.99 -19.16 -13.67
N MET A 57 2.56 -20.36 -13.28
CA MET A 57 2.77 -20.92 -11.94
C MET A 57 4.26 -21.25 -11.72
N ASP A 58 4.94 -21.80 -12.73
CA ASP A 58 6.39 -22.01 -12.70
C ASP A 58 7.15 -20.68 -12.62
N TYR A 59 6.77 -19.70 -13.45
CA TYR A 59 7.34 -18.34 -13.40
C TYR A 59 7.17 -17.69 -12.01
N TYR A 60 5.99 -17.85 -11.41
CA TYR A 60 5.72 -17.37 -10.05
C TYR A 60 6.69 -18.01 -9.04
N THR A 61 6.85 -19.31 -9.12
CA THR A 61 7.69 -20.11 -8.22
C THR A 61 9.17 -19.76 -8.34
N THR A 62 9.65 -19.59 -9.58
CA THR A 62 11.08 -19.43 -9.89
C THR A 62 11.54 -17.97 -9.87
N THR A 63 10.65 -17.02 -10.17
CA THR A 63 11.00 -15.60 -10.33
C THR A 63 10.35 -14.70 -9.29
N LEU A 64 9.04 -14.84 -9.05
CA LEU A 64 8.32 -13.91 -8.16
C LEU A 64 8.50 -14.25 -6.68
N CYS A 65 8.40 -15.51 -6.28
CA CYS A 65 8.56 -15.91 -4.87
C CYS A 65 9.92 -15.42 -4.30
N PRO A 66 11.07 -15.64 -4.96
CA PRO A 66 12.34 -15.10 -4.48
C PRO A 66 12.36 -13.57 -4.44
N ALA A 67 11.68 -12.92 -5.38
CA ALA A 67 11.61 -11.47 -5.47
C ALA A 67 10.72 -10.84 -4.39
N MET A 68 9.84 -11.58 -3.73
CA MET A 68 8.91 -11.07 -2.70
C MET A 68 9.48 -11.09 -1.27
N VAL A 69 10.64 -11.71 -1.06
CA VAL A 69 11.27 -11.82 0.27
C VAL A 69 12.69 -11.26 0.26
N PHE A 70 13.21 -10.87 1.41
CA PHE A 70 14.59 -10.38 1.55
C PHE A 70 15.61 -11.51 1.34
N ILE A 71 15.41 -12.64 2.05
CA ILE A 71 16.19 -13.86 1.92
C ILE A 71 15.27 -14.99 1.47
N ASP A 72 15.52 -15.49 0.25
CA ASP A 72 14.81 -16.65 -0.29
C ASP A 72 15.41 -17.97 0.23
N GLY A 73 14.57 -18.98 0.35
CA GLY A 73 14.95 -20.29 0.87
C GLY A 73 13.76 -21.24 0.94
N PRO A 74 13.96 -22.45 1.50
CA PRO A 74 12.95 -23.51 1.57
C PRO A 74 11.78 -23.24 2.53
N GLY A 75 11.76 -22.08 3.19
CA GLY A 75 10.66 -21.63 4.06
C GLY A 75 10.01 -20.34 3.55
N ASN A 76 10.08 -20.08 2.24
CA ASN A 76 9.45 -18.90 1.65
C ASN A 76 7.93 -19.09 1.63
N PRO A 77 7.14 -18.32 2.39
CA PRO A 77 5.70 -18.56 2.51
C PRO A 77 4.93 -18.26 1.21
N PHE A 78 5.47 -17.42 0.32
CA PHE A 78 4.91 -17.22 -1.02
C PHE A 78 5.06 -18.48 -1.88
N ARG A 79 6.09 -19.28 -1.65
CA ARG A 79 6.28 -20.55 -2.34
C ARG A 79 5.45 -21.64 -1.66
N ASP A 80 5.59 -21.82 -0.37
CA ASP A 80 5.07 -23.03 0.31
C ASP A 80 3.59 -22.91 0.64
N VAL A 81 3.17 -21.78 1.22
CA VAL A 81 1.78 -21.59 1.69
C VAL A 81 0.86 -21.21 0.54
N ILE A 82 1.27 -20.23 -0.28
CA ILE A 82 0.41 -19.73 -1.37
C ILE A 82 0.18 -20.81 -2.44
N LEU A 83 1.22 -21.57 -2.84
CA LEU A 83 1.04 -22.63 -3.84
C LEU A 83 0.21 -23.80 -3.30
N ASP A 84 0.33 -24.14 -2.02
CA ASP A 84 -0.50 -25.18 -1.42
C ASP A 84 -1.98 -24.76 -1.40
N LEU A 85 -2.27 -23.52 -0.97
CA LEU A 85 -3.61 -22.94 -1.04
C LEU A 85 -4.14 -22.86 -2.48
N ALA A 86 -3.26 -22.65 -3.46
CA ALA A 86 -3.63 -22.54 -4.87
C ALA A 86 -4.13 -23.88 -5.44
N ARG A 87 -3.69 -25.03 -4.93
CA ARG A 87 -4.14 -26.36 -5.39
C ARG A 87 -5.66 -26.51 -5.35
N GLY A 88 -6.31 -25.92 -4.34
CA GLY A 88 -7.76 -25.96 -4.15
C GLY A 88 -8.51 -24.68 -4.54
N SER A 89 -7.84 -23.65 -5.07
CA SER A 89 -8.45 -22.33 -5.27
C SER A 89 -8.16 -21.72 -6.64
N LEU A 90 -9.15 -21.77 -7.53
CA LEU A 90 -9.07 -21.19 -8.87
C LEU A 90 -8.90 -19.66 -8.86
N SER A 91 -9.51 -18.96 -7.89
CA SER A 91 -9.31 -17.51 -7.75
C SER A 91 -7.84 -17.19 -7.49
N LEU A 92 -7.19 -17.98 -6.63
CA LEU A 92 -5.79 -17.81 -6.29
C LEU A 92 -4.87 -18.18 -7.45
N GLN A 93 -5.15 -19.28 -8.16
CA GLN A 93 -4.39 -19.66 -9.37
C GLN A 93 -4.42 -18.54 -10.42
N HIS A 94 -5.61 -17.99 -10.71
CA HIS A 94 -5.71 -16.89 -11.67
C HIS A 94 -5.06 -15.59 -11.16
N ALA A 95 -5.07 -15.32 -9.85
CA ALA A 95 -4.33 -14.19 -9.28
C ALA A 95 -2.80 -14.36 -9.44
N ILE A 96 -2.28 -15.58 -9.23
CA ILE A 96 -0.88 -15.93 -9.52
C ILE A 96 -0.57 -15.69 -11.00
N CYS A 97 -1.41 -16.20 -11.90
CA CYS A 97 -1.20 -16.05 -13.35
C CYS A 97 -1.23 -14.58 -13.78
N ALA A 98 -2.18 -13.78 -13.28
CA ALA A 98 -2.26 -12.35 -13.57
C ALA A 98 -0.99 -11.61 -13.13
N LEU A 99 -0.50 -11.88 -11.92
CA LEU A 99 0.73 -11.29 -11.40
C LEU A 99 1.97 -11.69 -12.21
N SER A 100 2.11 -12.99 -12.53
CA SER A 100 3.19 -13.49 -13.37
C SER A 100 3.17 -12.89 -14.78
N ALA A 101 2.01 -12.85 -15.42
CA ALA A 101 1.84 -12.25 -16.74
C ALA A 101 2.22 -10.76 -16.75
N CYS A 102 1.76 -10.02 -15.74
CA CYS A 102 2.11 -8.62 -15.55
C CYS A 102 3.61 -8.42 -15.41
N ASN A 103 4.27 -9.17 -14.51
CA ASN A 103 5.71 -9.03 -14.29
C ASN A 103 6.52 -9.31 -15.55
N LEU A 104 6.17 -10.40 -16.24
CA LEU A 104 6.83 -10.81 -17.46
C LEU A 104 6.69 -9.74 -18.55
N ARG A 105 5.49 -9.17 -18.72
CA ARG A 105 5.24 -8.08 -19.68
C ARG A 105 6.04 -6.83 -19.33
N MET A 106 6.06 -6.42 -18.06
CA MET A 106 6.83 -5.25 -17.62
C MET A 106 8.34 -5.44 -17.84
N LYS A 107 8.89 -6.60 -17.47
CA LYS A 107 10.31 -6.92 -17.68
C LYS A 107 10.68 -7.01 -19.16
N ARG A 108 9.78 -7.51 -20.01
CA ARG A 108 9.98 -7.53 -21.47
C ARG A 108 10.06 -6.13 -22.05
N LYS A 109 9.16 -5.22 -21.67
CA LYS A 109 9.18 -3.82 -22.14
C LYS A 109 10.51 -3.14 -21.75
N LEU A 110 11.02 -3.36 -20.55
CA LEU A 110 12.32 -2.85 -20.10
C LEU A 110 13.51 -3.46 -20.86
N SER A 111 13.47 -4.78 -21.11
CA SER A 111 14.55 -5.49 -21.82
C SER A 111 14.72 -5.04 -23.27
N LEU A 112 13.67 -4.47 -23.87
CA LEU A 112 13.69 -3.90 -25.23
C LEU A 112 14.31 -2.49 -25.29
N GLY A 113 14.91 -2.01 -24.20
CA GLY A 113 15.63 -0.73 -24.19
C GLY A 113 14.74 0.51 -24.13
N LEU A 114 13.45 0.34 -23.83
CA LEU A 114 12.61 1.47 -23.45
C LEU A 114 13.21 2.10 -22.18
N ASP A 115 13.71 3.33 -22.30
CA ASP A 115 14.06 4.12 -21.13
C ASP A 115 12.84 4.20 -20.21
N ALA A 116 13.04 4.16 -18.90
CA ALA A 116 11.95 4.12 -17.93
C ALA A 116 10.98 5.30 -18.08
N LYS A 117 11.45 6.45 -18.58
CA LYS A 117 10.59 7.59 -18.94
C LYS A 117 9.69 7.30 -20.14
N GLN A 118 10.21 6.62 -21.17
CA GLN A 118 9.43 6.17 -22.31
C GLN A 118 8.44 5.08 -21.91
N LEU A 119 8.85 4.16 -21.02
CA LEU A 119 7.97 3.15 -20.45
C LEU A 119 6.81 3.77 -19.67
N SER A 120 7.08 4.76 -18.81
CA SER A 120 6.04 5.45 -18.05
C SER A 120 5.04 6.14 -18.97
N LEU A 121 5.52 6.87 -19.98
CA LEU A 121 4.67 7.54 -20.97
C LEU A 121 3.84 6.56 -21.80
N ALA A 122 4.43 5.44 -22.23
CA ALA A 122 3.74 4.38 -22.96
C ALA A 122 2.64 3.73 -22.11
N LEU A 123 2.93 3.44 -20.83
CA LEU A 123 1.94 2.85 -19.91
C LEU A 123 0.81 3.82 -19.56
N ILE A 124 1.10 5.12 -19.42
CA ILE A 124 0.06 6.15 -19.26
C ILE A 124 -0.82 6.24 -20.51
N ALA A 125 -0.24 6.14 -21.69
CA ALA A 125 -1.00 6.10 -22.95
C ALA A 125 -1.88 4.85 -23.05
N ASP A 126 -1.33 3.66 -22.73
CA ASP A 126 -2.04 2.38 -22.68
C ASP A 126 -3.21 2.44 -21.68
N LYS A 127 -3.02 3.09 -20.52
CA LYS A 127 -4.07 3.23 -19.51
C LYS A 127 -5.19 4.18 -19.96
N LYS A 128 -4.83 5.31 -20.59
CA LYS A 128 -5.79 6.28 -21.13
C LYS A 128 -6.60 5.70 -22.31
N SER A 129 -5.99 4.87 -23.15
CA SER A 129 -6.72 4.19 -24.23
C SER A 129 -7.69 3.14 -23.68
N ALA A 130 -7.29 2.38 -22.65
CA ALA A 130 -8.15 1.40 -21.98
C ALA A 130 -9.32 2.04 -21.20
N GLU A 131 -9.14 3.23 -20.60
CA GLU A 131 -10.20 3.91 -19.84
C GLU A 131 -11.16 4.75 -20.72
N GLY A 132 -10.74 5.11 -21.95
CA GLY A 132 -11.46 6.04 -22.83
C GLY A 132 -12.37 5.41 -23.89
N VAL A 133 -12.19 4.14 -24.25
CA VAL A 133 -12.94 3.48 -25.33
C VAL A 133 -13.25 2.05 -24.92
N ALA A 134 -14.53 1.72 -24.75
CA ALA A 134 -15.02 0.42 -24.27
C ALA A 134 -14.82 -0.76 -25.26
N ASP A 135 -13.99 -0.59 -26.29
CA ASP A 135 -13.84 -1.53 -27.40
C ASP A 135 -12.51 -1.32 -28.16
N VAL A 136 -11.43 -0.93 -27.47
CA VAL A 136 -10.10 -0.97 -28.09
C VAL A 136 -9.69 -2.43 -28.20
N ASP A 137 -9.62 -2.93 -29.42
CA ASP A 137 -8.95 -4.18 -29.75
C ASP A 137 -7.56 -4.15 -29.10
N ILE A 138 -7.38 -4.89 -28.00
CA ILE A 138 -6.12 -4.98 -27.28
C ILE A 138 -5.16 -5.74 -28.20
N ASN A 139 -4.49 -5.00 -29.09
CA ASN A 139 -3.53 -5.53 -30.07
C ASN A 139 -2.28 -6.16 -29.41
N ASP A 140 -2.20 -6.17 -28.08
CA ASP A 140 -1.19 -6.89 -27.30
C ASP A 140 -1.81 -8.16 -26.66
N PRO A 141 -1.60 -9.35 -27.25
CA PRO A 141 -2.10 -10.61 -26.71
C PRO A 141 -1.67 -10.88 -25.27
N ALA A 142 -0.48 -10.41 -24.86
CA ALA A 142 0.02 -10.62 -23.50
C ALA A 142 -0.75 -9.76 -22.48
N LEU A 143 -1.12 -8.54 -22.85
CA LEU A 143 -1.96 -7.67 -22.02
C LEU A 143 -3.39 -8.22 -21.90
N SER A 144 -3.94 -8.73 -23.00
CA SER A 144 -5.26 -9.38 -22.99
C SER A 144 -5.28 -10.61 -22.09
N GLU A 145 -4.29 -11.50 -22.19
CA GLU A 145 -4.14 -12.69 -21.33
C GLU A 145 -4.00 -12.33 -19.85
N GLU A 146 -3.20 -11.32 -19.52
CA GLU A 146 -3.06 -10.77 -18.17
C GLU A 146 -4.43 -10.32 -17.61
N TYR A 147 -5.18 -9.52 -18.38
CA TYR A 147 -6.48 -9.00 -17.97
C TYR A 147 -7.53 -10.09 -17.83
N GLN A 148 -7.52 -11.12 -18.68
CA GLN A 148 -8.41 -12.27 -18.56
C GLN A 148 -8.18 -13.00 -17.23
N HIS A 149 -6.93 -13.31 -16.87
CA HIS A 149 -6.61 -13.91 -15.58
C HIS A 149 -7.01 -13.02 -14.41
N ARG A 150 -6.71 -11.71 -14.47
CA ARG A 150 -7.12 -10.75 -13.44
C ARG A 150 -8.64 -10.75 -13.25
N ASN A 151 -9.40 -10.64 -14.34
CA ASN A 151 -10.85 -10.58 -14.29
C ASN A 151 -11.46 -11.87 -13.71
N LEU A 152 -10.94 -13.04 -14.11
CA LEU A 152 -11.37 -14.33 -13.54
C LEU A 152 -11.05 -14.44 -12.04
N ALA A 153 -9.85 -14.04 -11.61
CA ALA A 153 -9.47 -14.05 -10.20
C ALA A 153 -10.45 -13.25 -9.35
N VAL A 154 -10.83 -12.06 -9.82
CA VAL A 154 -11.75 -11.13 -9.15
C VAL A 154 -13.18 -11.67 -9.14
N TYR A 155 -13.63 -12.18 -10.27
CA TYR A 155 -14.95 -12.78 -10.40
C TYR A 155 -15.13 -13.94 -9.41
N LEU A 156 -14.18 -14.88 -9.40
CA LEU A 156 -14.19 -16.05 -8.51
C LEU A 156 -14.03 -15.65 -7.04
N LEU A 157 -13.19 -14.65 -6.74
CA LEU A 157 -13.05 -14.11 -5.39
C LEU A 157 -14.36 -13.50 -4.88
N ASN A 158 -15.07 -12.74 -5.72
CA ASN A 158 -16.37 -12.18 -5.36
C ASN A 158 -17.41 -13.28 -5.10
N GLN A 159 -17.40 -14.36 -5.89
CA GLN A 159 -18.24 -15.54 -5.61
C GLN A 159 -17.91 -16.16 -4.24
N GLN A 160 -16.62 -16.35 -3.93
CA GLN A 160 -16.19 -16.89 -2.64
C GLN A 160 -16.55 -15.98 -1.46
N LEU A 161 -16.48 -14.66 -1.63
CA LEU A 161 -16.84 -13.69 -0.59
C LEU A 161 -18.36 -13.66 -0.32
N ASN A 162 -19.17 -13.95 -1.33
CA ASN A 162 -20.63 -14.04 -1.20
C ASN A 162 -21.12 -15.36 -0.60
N ASP A 163 -20.25 -16.35 -0.44
CA ASP A 163 -20.56 -17.63 0.20
C ASP A 163 -20.11 -17.61 1.67
N PRO A 164 -21.04 -17.61 2.65
CA PRO A 164 -20.71 -17.56 4.08
C PRO A 164 -19.80 -18.69 4.57
N SER A 165 -19.80 -19.84 3.88
CA SER A 165 -18.97 -20.99 4.24
C SER A 165 -17.55 -20.90 3.69
N ARG A 166 -17.32 -20.10 2.64
CA ARG A 166 -16.04 -20.03 1.91
C ARG A 166 -15.32 -18.70 2.10
N CYS A 167 -16.03 -17.64 2.48
CA CYS A 167 -15.46 -16.29 2.63
C CYS A 167 -14.35 -16.20 3.70
N GLY A 168 -14.37 -17.10 4.69
CA GLY A 168 -13.37 -17.20 5.76
C GLY A 168 -12.09 -17.96 5.38
N HIS A 169 -12.01 -18.62 4.22
CA HIS A 169 -10.91 -19.53 3.88
C HIS A 169 -9.59 -18.79 3.55
N ASP A 170 -8.43 -19.29 3.96
CA ASP A 170 -7.13 -18.62 3.76
C ASP A 170 -6.79 -18.28 2.31
N SER A 171 -7.27 -19.08 1.36
CA SER A 171 -7.16 -18.79 -0.06
C SER A 171 -7.78 -17.44 -0.46
N VAL A 172 -8.80 -16.95 0.25
CA VAL A 172 -9.40 -15.62 0.01
C VAL A 172 -8.40 -14.52 0.33
N VAL A 173 -7.76 -14.57 1.50
CA VAL A 173 -6.75 -13.59 1.93
C VAL A 173 -5.50 -13.68 1.06
N ALA A 174 -5.07 -14.88 0.70
CA ALA A 174 -3.99 -15.09 -0.27
C ALA A 174 -4.31 -14.50 -1.65
N THR A 175 -5.56 -14.68 -2.14
CA THR A 175 -5.99 -14.12 -3.43
C THR A 175 -5.96 -12.59 -3.38
N ILE A 176 -6.49 -11.99 -2.31
CA ILE A 176 -6.44 -10.54 -2.10
C ILE A 176 -4.98 -10.05 -2.06
N LEU A 177 -4.10 -10.77 -1.36
CA LEU A 177 -2.69 -10.39 -1.24
C LEU A 177 -1.99 -10.34 -2.60
N LEU A 178 -2.15 -11.37 -3.43
CA LEU A 178 -1.56 -11.38 -4.78
C LEU A 178 -2.19 -10.34 -5.71
N LEU A 179 -3.49 -10.09 -5.57
CA LEU A 179 -4.18 -9.02 -6.29
C LEU A 179 -3.68 -7.62 -5.86
N CYS A 180 -3.28 -7.44 -4.60
CA CYS A 180 -2.60 -6.23 -4.15
C CYS A 180 -1.22 -6.10 -4.81
N HIS A 181 -0.40 -7.15 -4.82
CA HIS A 181 0.89 -7.15 -5.55
C HIS A 181 0.71 -6.86 -7.03
N TYR A 182 -0.33 -7.42 -7.65
CA TYR A 182 -0.68 -7.15 -9.05
C TYR A 182 -0.93 -5.65 -9.27
N ARG A 183 -1.69 -4.99 -8.39
CA ARG A 183 -1.94 -3.54 -8.50
C ARG A 183 -0.68 -2.69 -8.37
N MET A 184 0.22 -3.05 -7.46
CA MET A 184 1.52 -2.37 -7.32
C MET A 184 2.32 -2.47 -8.63
N MET A 185 2.27 -3.63 -9.28
CA MET A 185 2.98 -3.94 -10.51
C MET A 185 2.35 -3.33 -11.76
N GLU A 186 1.01 -3.29 -11.82
CA GLU A 186 0.25 -2.78 -12.95
C GLU A 186 0.34 -1.25 -13.04
N SER A 187 0.13 -0.56 -11.92
CA SER A 187 0.01 0.91 -11.93
C SER A 187 0.64 1.63 -10.76
N GLY A 188 1.03 0.96 -9.67
CA GLY A 188 1.65 1.62 -8.51
C GLY A 188 0.71 2.51 -7.66
N VAL A 189 -0.56 2.60 -8.05
CA VAL A 189 -1.56 3.51 -7.48
C VAL A 189 -2.90 2.77 -7.43
N ALA A 190 -3.57 2.72 -6.27
CA ALA A 190 -4.92 2.16 -6.17
C ALA A 190 -5.66 2.63 -4.91
N LYS A 191 -7.00 2.53 -4.89
CA LYS A 191 -7.84 2.87 -3.74
C LYS A 191 -7.81 1.78 -2.65
N PHE A 192 -6.74 1.75 -1.85
CA PHE A 192 -6.52 0.71 -0.85
C PHE A 192 -7.37 0.85 0.43
N GLN A 193 -8.00 1.99 0.69
CA GLN A 193 -8.77 2.24 1.92
C GLN A 193 -9.94 1.29 2.05
N ILE A 194 -10.68 1.14 0.94
CA ILE A 194 -11.81 0.23 0.80
C ILE A 194 -11.30 -1.22 0.84
N GLN A 195 -10.11 -1.47 0.27
CA GLN A 195 -9.47 -2.79 0.30
C GLN A 195 -9.12 -3.23 1.72
N PHE A 196 -8.44 -2.38 2.49
CA PHE A 196 -8.06 -2.65 3.88
C PHE A 196 -9.27 -2.74 4.81
N ALA A 197 -10.29 -1.89 4.63
CA ALA A 197 -11.55 -2.02 5.37
C ALA A 197 -12.24 -3.37 5.09
N GLY A 198 -12.24 -3.81 3.83
CA GLY A 198 -12.71 -5.15 3.43
C GLY A 198 -11.90 -6.28 4.06
N ILE A 199 -10.57 -6.19 4.04
CA ILE A 199 -9.65 -7.15 4.67
C ILE A 199 -9.90 -7.21 6.18
N GLN A 200 -10.03 -6.07 6.85
CA GLN A 200 -10.31 -5.99 8.28
C GLN A 200 -11.63 -6.71 8.60
N LYS A 201 -12.66 -6.51 7.77
CA LYS A 201 -13.95 -7.20 7.92
C LYS A 201 -13.78 -8.72 7.77
N ILE A 202 -13.08 -9.19 6.73
CA ILE A 202 -12.82 -10.62 6.51
C ILE A 202 -12.03 -11.22 7.68
N LEU A 203 -10.97 -10.55 8.13
CA LEU A 203 -10.17 -10.99 9.27
C LEU A 203 -11.00 -11.03 10.57
N SER A 204 -11.91 -10.06 10.77
CA SER A 204 -12.81 -10.05 11.92
C SER A 204 -13.85 -11.17 11.89
N MET A 205 -14.35 -11.55 10.70
CA MET A 205 -15.29 -12.68 10.55
C MET A 205 -14.62 -14.03 10.84
N ARG A 206 -13.30 -14.14 10.63
CA ARG A 206 -12.53 -15.36 10.91
C ARG A 206 -12.28 -15.59 12.40
N LYS A 207 -12.36 -14.55 13.22
CA LYS A 207 -12.28 -14.69 14.67
C LYS A 207 -13.57 -15.32 15.16
N ASN A 208 -13.53 -16.62 15.46
CA ASN A 208 -14.64 -17.31 16.07
C ASN A 208 -14.83 -16.72 17.50
N PRO A 209 -16.02 -16.21 17.86
CA PRO A 209 -16.25 -15.60 19.18
C PRO A 209 -16.03 -16.57 20.35
N ASN A 210 -16.01 -17.88 20.09
CA ASN A 210 -15.73 -18.93 21.08
C ASN A 210 -14.26 -19.38 21.12
N ASP A 211 -13.42 -18.86 20.23
CA ASP A 211 -12.00 -19.22 20.18
C ASP A 211 -11.19 -18.22 21.02
N THR A 212 -11.05 -18.53 22.31
CA THR A 212 -10.26 -17.78 23.28
C THR A 212 -8.75 -18.02 23.15
N SER A 213 -8.28 -18.80 22.18
CA SER A 213 -6.84 -18.85 21.90
C SER A 213 -6.40 -17.53 21.29
N ASN A 214 -5.40 -16.88 21.89
CA ASN A 214 -4.60 -15.83 21.26
C ASN A 214 -3.84 -16.43 20.06
N SER A 215 -4.56 -16.79 18.99
CA SER A 215 -3.96 -17.27 17.75
C SER A 215 -3.21 -16.10 17.13
N GLU A 216 -1.87 -16.22 17.05
CA GLU A 216 -1.04 -15.17 16.46
C GLU A 216 -1.55 -14.79 15.06
N PRO A 217 -1.48 -13.50 14.68
CA PRO A 217 -1.84 -13.07 13.33
C PRO A 217 -1.06 -13.87 12.29
N SER A 218 -1.71 -14.36 11.24
CA SER A 218 -0.99 -15.04 10.16
C SER A 218 0.03 -14.10 9.50
N TRP A 219 1.08 -14.66 8.89
CA TRP A 219 2.11 -13.86 8.20
C TRP A 219 1.49 -12.93 7.13
N MET A 220 0.41 -13.36 6.46
CA MET A 220 -0.33 -12.53 5.50
C MET A 220 -0.96 -11.32 6.18
N GLN A 221 -1.54 -11.50 7.38
CA GLN A 221 -2.10 -10.39 8.15
C GLN A 221 -1.01 -9.41 8.61
N ARG A 222 0.15 -9.92 9.03
CA ARG A 222 1.29 -9.06 9.40
C ARG A 222 1.80 -8.27 8.19
N LEU A 223 1.89 -8.89 7.02
CA LEU A 223 2.25 -8.22 5.77
C LEU A 223 1.23 -7.14 5.36
N PHE A 224 -0.08 -7.43 5.47
CA PHE A 224 -1.11 -6.40 5.24
C PHE A 224 -1.00 -5.25 6.22
N THR A 225 -0.64 -5.52 7.47
CA THR A 225 -0.48 -4.46 8.48
C THR A 225 0.72 -3.57 8.14
N HIS A 226 1.79 -4.13 7.57
CA HIS A 226 2.89 -3.33 7.02
C HIS A 226 2.42 -2.48 5.85
N PHE A 227 1.69 -3.08 4.91
CA PHE A 227 1.14 -2.34 3.77
C PHE A 227 0.24 -1.18 4.20
N ASP A 228 -0.61 -1.40 5.18
CA ASP A 228 -1.47 -0.37 5.72
C ASP A 228 -0.68 0.73 6.46
N ALA A 229 0.36 0.37 7.23
CA ALA A 229 1.21 1.33 7.93
C ALA A 229 1.90 2.31 6.97
N ILE A 230 2.54 1.79 5.92
CA ILE A 230 3.26 2.61 4.96
C ILE A 230 2.29 3.43 4.11
N SER A 231 1.22 2.80 3.58
CA SER A 231 0.19 3.50 2.81
C SER A 231 -0.49 4.60 3.63
N ALA A 232 -0.82 4.37 4.91
CA ALA A 232 -1.43 5.38 5.77
C ALA A 232 -0.56 6.63 5.92
N SER A 233 0.77 6.45 6.02
CA SER A 233 1.71 7.56 6.17
C SER A 233 1.75 8.50 4.97
N VAL A 234 1.34 8.07 3.77
CA VAL A 234 1.37 8.88 2.54
C VAL A 234 0.00 9.29 2.01
N ASN A 235 -1.08 8.87 2.67
CA ASN A 235 -2.46 9.09 2.23
C ASN A 235 -3.34 9.83 3.26
N ASP A 236 -2.73 10.63 4.15
CA ASP A 236 -3.45 11.47 5.13
C ASP A 236 -4.55 10.71 5.90
N ARG A 237 -4.24 9.51 6.39
CA ARG A 237 -5.14 8.66 7.18
C ARG A 237 -4.42 7.88 8.27
N GLU A 238 -5.17 7.35 9.22
CA GLU A 238 -4.63 6.40 10.20
C GLU A 238 -4.48 5.00 9.57
N ALA A 239 -3.52 4.23 10.09
CA ALA A 239 -3.50 2.78 9.88
C ALA A 239 -4.76 2.16 10.51
N GLN A 240 -5.42 1.31 9.75
CA GLN A 240 -6.68 0.65 10.09
C GLN A 240 -6.48 -0.74 10.71
N LEU A 241 -5.40 -1.43 10.37
CA LEU A 241 -5.13 -2.79 10.81
C LEU A 241 -4.49 -2.87 12.22
N PRO A 242 -4.70 -3.99 12.96
CA PRO A 242 -4.24 -4.15 14.33
C PRO A 242 -2.72 -3.99 14.50
N THR A 243 -2.28 -3.66 15.71
CA THR A 243 -0.88 -3.27 16.00
C THR A 243 0.14 -4.41 15.98
N ASP A 244 -0.32 -5.67 16.04
CA ASP A 244 0.60 -6.81 16.17
C ASP A 244 1.29 -7.13 14.85
N MET A 245 2.46 -6.51 14.67
CA MET A 245 3.30 -6.65 13.50
C MET A 245 4.14 -7.94 13.51
N GLY A 246 4.25 -8.63 14.65
CA GLY A 246 5.15 -9.78 14.84
C GLY A 246 6.50 -9.65 14.15
N VAL A 247 7.09 -10.80 13.82
CA VAL A 247 8.31 -10.89 12.99
C VAL A 247 7.93 -10.84 11.51
N VAL A 248 8.45 -9.84 10.79
CA VAL A 248 8.17 -9.56 9.36
C VAL A 248 9.39 -9.11 8.58
N GLU A 249 10.57 -9.06 9.19
CA GLU A 249 11.80 -8.50 8.65
C GLU A 249 12.14 -9.12 7.27
N ASN A 250 11.94 -10.43 7.12
CA ASN A 250 12.20 -11.11 5.85
C ASN A 250 11.18 -10.75 4.74
N LEU A 251 9.97 -10.30 5.11
CA LEU A 251 8.89 -9.98 4.17
C LEU A 251 8.91 -8.51 3.76
N VAL A 252 9.37 -7.62 4.65
CA VAL A 252 9.22 -6.17 4.47
C VAL A 252 10.55 -5.41 4.50
N GLY A 253 11.65 -6.09 4.80
CA GLY A 253 12.99 -5.49 4.84
C GLY A 253 13.18 -4.47 5.98
N CYS A 254 12.27 -4.39 6.95
CA CYS A 254 12.30 -3.40 8.03
C CYS A 254 12.21 -4.11 9.39
N ASP A 255 13.02 -3.65 10.35
CA ASP A 255 12.93 -4.05 11.75
C ASP A 255 11.51 -3.78 12.32
N HIS A 256 10.89 -4.78 12.94
CA HIS A 256 9.51 -4.69 13.40
C HIS A 256 9.29 -3.57 14.45
N ARG A 257 10.31 -3.20 15.24
CA ARG A 257 10.24 -2.10 16.23
C ARG A 257 10.22 -0.73 15.55
N LEU A 258 11.00 -0.57 14.47
CA LEU A 258 10.92 0.64 13.64
C LEU A 258 9.54 0.74 13.00
N LEU A 259 9.06 -0.36 12.44
CA LEU A 259 7.76 -0.42 11.77
C LEU A 259 6.60 -0.08 12.72
N HIS A 260 6.66 -0.51 13.98
CA HIS A 260 5.71 -0.10 15.00
C HIS A 260 5.64 1.43 15.18
N THR A 261 6.79 2.11 15.07
CA THR A 261 6.85 3.58 15.14
C THR A 261 6.34 4.22 13.84
N ILE A 262 6.75 3.70 12.67
CA ILE A 262 6.33 4.19 11.35
C ILE A 262 4.80 4.13 11.18
N ARG A 263 4.14 3.09 11.69
CA ARG A 263 2.68 2.94 11.66
C ARG A 263 1.94 4.10 12.34
N LYS A 264 2.57 4.79 13.30
CA LYS A 264 1.98 5.95 13.99
C LYS A 264 2.06 7.24 13.15
N LEU A 265 2.90 7.31 12.12
CA LEU A 265 3.16 8.56 11.38
C LEU A 265 1.90 9.14 10.72
N GLY A 266 1.06 8.30 10.10
CA GLY A 266 -0.20 8.76 9.50
C GLY A 266 -1.15 9.40 10.51
N ARG A 267 -1.22 8.84 11.73
CA ARG A 267 -1.99 9.42 12.84
C ARG A 267 -1.40 10.74 13.34
N ILE A 268 -0.09 10.80 13.53
CA ILE A 268 0.61 12.01 13.98
C ILE A 268 0.45 13.14 12.93
N ASN A 269 0.45 12.79 11.64
CA ASN A 269 0.18 13.73 10.54
C ASN A 269 -1.25 14.30 10.60
N LEU A 270 -2.26 13.47 10.89
CA LEU A 270 -3.62 13.99 11.11
C LEU A 270 -3.69 14.94 12.31
N LEU A 271 -3.02 14.59 13.41
CA LEU A 271 -2.97 15.41 14.62
C LEU A 271 -2.27 16.76 14.37
N SER A 272 -1.18 16.79 13.59
CA SER A 272 -0.50 18.06 13.24
C SER A 272 -1.40 18.99 12.43
N GLN A 273 -2.28 18.42 11.61
CA GLN A 273 -3.30 19.13 10.84
C GLN A 273 -4.59 19.43 11.62
N LYS A 274 -4.63 19.11 12.94
CA LYS A 274 -5.82 19.23 13.80
C LYS A 274 -7.04 18.45 13.29
N ARG A 275 -6.81 17.37 12.55
CA ARG A 275 -7.85 16.46 12.05
C ARG A 275 -8.24 15.45 13.13
N PRO A 276 -9.51 14.99 13.12
CA PRO A 276 -9.97 13.99 14.09
C PRO A 276 -9.26 12.66 13.88
N VAL A 277 -8.96 11.98 14.99
CA VAL A 277 -8.35 10.65 15.00
C VAL A 277 -9.20 9.69 15.85
N ARG A 278 -9.09 8.39 15.59
CA ARG A 278 -9.80 7.35 16.33
C ARG A 278 -9.44 7.41 17.81
N ASN A 279 -10.44 7.25 18.67
CA ASN A 279 -10.31 7.20 20.12
C ASN A 279 -9.73 8.46 20.80
N SER A 280 -9.67 9.62 20.14
CA SER A 280 -9.41 10.89 20.83
C SER A 280 -10.72 11.50 21.31
N GLY A 281 -10.85 11.77 22.62
CA GLY A 281 -11.94 12.60 23.14
C GLY A 281 -11.96 13.99 22.50
N GLU A 282 -13.12 14.67 22.50
CA GLU A 282 -13.38 15.89 21.73
C GLU A 282 -12.45 17.09 22.04
N HIS A 283 -11.60 17.01 23.05
CA HIS A 283 -10.75 18.13 23.49
C HIS A 283 -9.29 17.65 23.58
N THR A 284 -8.35 18.43 23.02
CA THR A 284 -6.86 18.34 23.12
C THR A 284 -6.02 17.84 21.93
N GLY A 285 -6.49 17.92 20.67
CA GLY A 285 -5.68 17.50 19.50
C GLY A 285 -4.25 18.05 19.42
N HIS A 286 -4.01 19.30 19.83
CA HIS A 286 -2.66 19.90 19.84
C HIS A 286 -1.75 19.34 20.95
N SER A 287 -2.29 19.03 22.14
CA SER A 287 -1.49 18.41 23.21
C SER A 287 -1.15 16.96 22.86
N VAL A 288 -2.11 16.24 22.26
CA VAL A 288 -1.92 14.84 21.85
C VAL A 288 -0.88 14.74 20.74
N PHE A 289 -0.87 15.67 19.78
CA PHE A 289 0.16 15.75 18.75
C PHE A 289 1.57 15.73 19.33
N TRP A 290 1.88 16.66 20.25
CA TRP A 290 3.24 16.79 20.80
C TRP A 290 3.65 15.59 21.65
N VAL A 291 2.71 14.97 22.36
CA VAL A 291 2.97 13.73 23.13
C VAL A 291 3.31 12.58 22.18
N GLU A 292 2.46 12.29 21.19
CA GLU A 292 2.69 11.19 20.26
C GLU A 292 3.92 11.43 19.37
N TRP A 293 4.18 12.69 18.99
CA TRP A 293 5.37 13.10 18.26
C TRP A 293 6.64 12.88 19.10
N GLN A 294 6.65 13.29 20.37
CA GLN A 294 7.80 13.14 21.25
C GLN A 294 8.11 11.67 21.52
N GLU A 295 7.09 10.85 21.77
CA GLU A 295 7.25 9.40 21.93
C GLU A 295 7.84 8.74 20.68
N ALA A 296 7.30 9.08 19.49
CA ALA A 296 7.79 8.53 18.23
C ALA A 296 9.23 8.97 17.95
N ARG A 297 9.56 10.25 18.17
CA ARG A 297 10.91 10.78 18.00
C ARG A 297 11.90 10.12 18.95
N GLN A 298 11.55 9.99 20.23
CA GLN A 298 12.41 9.34 21.23
C GLN A 298 12.66 7.86 20.87
N SER A 299 11.62 7.15 20.42
CA SER A 299 11.73 5.77 19.93
C SER A 299 12.74 5.67 18.78
N LEU A 300 12.65 6.55 17.77
CA LEU A 300 13.57 6.56 16.61
C LEU A 300 15.00 7.00 16.98
N GLN A 301 15.17 7.88 17.96
CA GLN A 301 16.49 8.35 18.40
C GLN A 301 17.23 7.31 19.26
N THR A 302 16.50 6.53 20.04
CA THR A 302 17.07 5.48 20.92
C THR A 302 17.12 4.12 20.28
N TRP A 303 16.44 3.91 19.15
CA TRP A 303 16.55 2.69 18.38
C TRP A 303 17.99 2.47 17.91
N GLN A 304 18.43 1.22 17.97
CA GLN A 304 19.71 0.76 17.44
C GLN A 304 19.51 -0.54 16.70
N PHE A 305 20.21 -0.72 15.59
CA PHE A 305 20.21 -1.96 14.85
C PHE A 305 20.84 -3.10 15.66
N ASN A 306 20.04 -4.11 15.99
CA ASN A 306 20.53 -5.30 16.69
C ASN A 306 20.59 -6.50 15.73
N ALA A 307 21.79 -6.76 15.21
CA ALA A 307 22.03 -7.87 14.29
C ALA A 307 21.66 -9.24 14.91
N SER A 308 21.93 -9.44 16.20
CA SER A 308 21.65 -10.69 16.90
C SER A 308 20.15 -11.00 16.97
N THR A 309 19.32 -9.99 17.26
CA THR A 309 17.86 -10.15 17.27
C THR A 309 17.33 -10.48 15.87
N ILE A 310 17.84 -9.81 14.84
CA ILE A 310 17.33 -9.98 13.48
C ILE A 310 17.73 -11.35 12.90
N VAL A 311 18.95 -11.83 13.17
CA VAL A 311 19.39 -13.16 12.71
C VAL A 311 18.47 -14.27 13.21
N VAL A 312 17.95 -14.17 14.44
CA VAL A 312 17.01 -15.15 15.01
C VAL A 312 15.64 -15.10 14.32
N ASN A 313 15.27 -13.95 13.79
CA ASN A 313 13.99 -13.69 13.14
C ASN A 313 13.97 -14.05 11.64
N LEU A 314 15.12 -14.36 11.05
CA LEU A 314 15.27 -14.70 9.64
C LEU A 314 15.18 -16.22 9.41
N PRO A 315 14.66 -16.67 8.26
CA PRO A 315 14.49 -18.10 7.97
C PRO A 315 15.80 -18.86 7.82
N SER A 316 16.89 -18.15 7.55
CA SER A 316 18.24 -18.69 7.42
C SER A 316 19.26 -17.66 7.89
N ALA A 317 20.46 -18.13 8.26
CA ALA A 317 21.54 -17.26 8.69
C ALA A 317 21.95 -16.31 7.55
N PRO A 318 21.80 -14.98 7.72
CA PRO A 318 22.19 -14.03 6.69
C PRO A 318 23.71 -14.00 6.52
N SER A 319 24.16 -13.83 5.29
CA SER A 319 25.54 -13.45 4.99
C SER A 319 25.91 -12.09 5.61
N LEU A 320 27.20 -11.80 5.69
CA LEU A 320 27.69 -10.49 6.15
C LEU A 320 27.16 -9.33 5.28
N ALA A 321 27.07 -9.54 3.96
CA ALA A 321 26.51 -8.56 3.03
C ALA A 321 25.02 -8.32 3.30
N GLN A 322 24.22 -9.39 3.45
CA GLN A 322 22.80 -9.26 3.79
C GLN A 322 22.57 -8.56 5.13
N THR A 323 23.40 -8.86 6.14
CA THR A 323 23.30 -8.18 7.44
C THR A 323 23.63 -6.70 7.33
N ARG A 324 24.64 -6.33 6.54
CA ARG A 324 24.99 -4.93 6.26
C ARG A 324 23.86 -4.22 5.51
N ASP A 325 23.32 -4.85 4.48
CA ASP A 325 22.29 -4.25 3.63
C ASP A 325 20.98 -4.06 4.43
N LEU A 326 20.62 -4.99 5.30
CA LEU A 326 19.47 -4.85 6.19
C LEU A 326 19.66 -3.75 7.23
N ARG A 327 20.89 -3.54 7.71
CA ARG A 327 21.22 -2.39 8.56
C ARG A 327 21.03 -1.09 7.80
N ALA A 328 21.61 -0.98 6.60
CA ALA A 328 21.48 0.22 5.77
C ALA A 328 20.01 0.52 5.47
N LEU A 329 19.22 -0.50 5.09
CA LEU A 329 17.79 -0.37 4.86
C LEU A 329 17.05 0.10 6.12
N SER A 330 17.32 -0.49 7.27
CA SER A 330 16.70 -0.09 8.54
C SER A 330 17.06 1.34 8.95
N GLU A 331 18.30 1.76 8.74
CA GLU A 331 18.73 3.15 8.96
C GLU A 331 18.03 4.12 7.99
N ALA A 332 17.89 3.75 6.71
CA ALA A 332 17.15 4.57 5.74
C ALA A 332 15.70 4.79 6.20
N PHE A 333 15.00 3.74 6.65
CA PHE A 333 13.67 3.84 7.26
C PHE A 333 13.64 4.76 8.48
N ARG A 334 14.62 4.60 9.39
CA ARG A 334 14.71 5.41 10.61
C ARG A 334 14.90 6.90 10.31
N TYR A 335 15.84 7.24 9.43
CA TYR A 335 16.11 8.63 9.06
C TYR A 335 14.96 9.24 8.25
N ALA A 336 14.28 8.46 7.41
CA ALA A 336 13.07 8.92 6.72
C ALA A 336 11.93 9.19 7.70
N ALA A 337 11.73 8.34 8.71
CA ALA A 337 10.74 8.58 9.76
C ALA A 337 11.07 9.80 10.63
N LEU A 338 12.36 10.04 10.94
CA LEU A 338 12.80 11.26 11.61
C LEU A 338 12.56 12.51 10.77
N LEU A 339 12.86 12.45 9.47
CA LEU A 339 12.56 13.53 8.52
C LEU A 339 11.07 13.83 8.47
N TYR A 340 10.25 12.77 8.41
CA TYR A 340 8.80 12.89 8.43
C TYR A 340 8.32 13.65 9.67
N LEU A 341 8.74 13.23 10.86
CA LEU A 341 8.38 13.90 12.12
C LEU A 341 8.91 15.34 12.19
N GLU A 342 10.12 15.60 11.73
CA GLU A 342 10.70 16.95 11.70
C GLU A 342 9.85 17.89 10.82
N ARG A 343 9.37 17.40 9.69
CA ARG A 343 8.48 18.15 8.80
C ARG A 343 7.13 18.45 9.48
N LEU A 344 6.55 17.47 10.18
CA LEU A 344 5.29 17.68 10.90
C LEU A 344 5.40 18.74 12.00
N ALA A 345 6.53 18.78 12.72
CA ALA A 345 6.77 19.78 13.77
C ALA A 345 7.04 21.18 13.20
N ASN A 346 7.56 21.26 11.98
CA ASN A 346 7.98 22.51 11.34
C ASN A 346 7.39 22.64 9.92
N PRO A 347 6.06 22.77 9.78
CA PRO A 347 5.38 22.76 8.48
C PRO A 347 5.74 23.97 7.60
N ASP A 348 6.10 25.10 8.22
CA ASP A 348 6.37 26.36 7.51
C ASP A 348 7.83 26.52 7.04
N LEU A 349 8.73 25.63 7.48
CA LEU A 349 10.13 25.70 7.07
C LEU A 349 10.30 25.30 5.59
N PRO A 350 11.17 25.96 4.82
CA PRO A 350 11.45 25.54 3.45
C PRO A 350 12.17 24.19 3.43
N SER A 351 11.96 23.37 2.38
CA SER A 351 12.66 22.09 2.23
C SER A 351 14.18 22.23 2.32
N GLY A 352 14.75 23.32 1.79
CA GLY A 352 16.18 23.61 1.86
C GLY A 352 16.74 23.90 3.26
N HIS A 353 15.91 23.93 4.31
CA HIS A 353 16.37 24.12 5.69
C HIS A 353 17.31 22.98 6.13
N SER A 354 18.36 23.33 6.87
CA SER A 354 19.45 22.40 7.22
C SER A 354 18.98 21.18 8.01
N SER A 355 17.96 21.33 8.88
CA SER A 355 17.38 20.21 9.65
C SER A 355 16.82 19.11 8.75
N PHE A 356 16.18 19.46 7.62
CA PHE A 356 15.69 18.49 6.66
C PHE A 356 16.81 17.94 5.79
N GLN A 357 17.69 18.80 5.26
CA GLN A 357 18.74 18.38 4.34
C GLN A 357 19.78 17.45 4.98
N GLN A 358 20.05 17.59 6.28
CA GLN A 358 20.88 16.66 7.04
C GLN A 358 20.26 15.26 7.07
N LEU A 359 18.94 15.15 7.30
CA LEU A 359 18.22 13.88 7.32
C LEU A 359 18.09 13.28 5.92
N VAL A 360 17.80 14.10 4.89
CA VAL A 360 17.81 13.69 3.47
C VAL A 360 19.17 13.07 3.11
N THR A 361 20.27 13.72 3.51
CA THR A 361 21.62 13.21 3.25
C THR A 361 21.86 11.84 3.88
N GLN A 362 21.35 11.60 5.09
CA GLN A 362 21.45 10.28 5.73
C GLN A 362 20.64 9.22 4.97
N VAL A 363 19.39 9.53 4.59
CA VAL A 363 18.57 8.57 3.82
C VAL A 363 19.23 8.23 2.49
N VAL A 364 19.73 9.23 1.76
CA VAL A 364 20.43 9.02 0.48
C VAL A 364 21.70 8.20 0.68
N HIS A 365 22.50 8.51 1.71
CA HIS A 365 23.71 7.75 2.03
C HIS A 365 23.41 6.25 2.19
N TYR A 366 22.50 5.89 3.10
CA TYR A 366 22.14 4.49 3.32
C TYR A 366 21.41 3.86 2.13
N GLY A 367 20.62 4.64 1.39
CA GLY A 367 19.99 4.21 0.14
C GLY A 367 20.99 3.85 -0.96
N THR A 368 22.22 4.37 -0.90
CA THR A 368 23.30 4.09 -1.85
C THR A 368 24.37 3.11 -1.33
N ASP A 369 24.40 2.81 -0.04
CA ASP A 369 25.43 1.95 0.58
C ASP A 369 25.26 0.45 0.28
N MET A 370 24.07 0.07 -0.22
CA MET A 370 23.78 -1.31 -0.58
C MET A 370 24.51 -1.74 -1.86
N GLY A 371 24.94 -3.00 -1.89
CA GLY A 371 25.64 -3.56 -3.04
C GLY A 371 24.78 -3.57 -4.31
N ALA A 372 25.41 -3.40 -5.47
CA ALA A 372 24.77 -3.60 -6.76
C ALA A 372 24.22 -5.04 -6.81
N ASN A 373 22.89 -5.18 -6.89
CA ASN A 373 22.13 -6.45 -6.82
C ASN A 373 21.75 -6.93 -5.41
N SER A 374 21.78 -6.07 -4.40
CA SER A 374 21.24 -6.42 -3.10
C SER A 374 19.73 -6.68 -3.18
N SER A 375 19.27 -7.77 -2.57
CA SER A 375 17.84 -8.10 -2.50
C SER A 375 17.05 -7.13 -1.61
N ALA A 376 17.74 -6.32 -0.79
CA ALA A 376 17.13 -5.30 0.05
C ALA A 376 16.65 -4.07 -0.73
N GLU A 377 17.23 -3.80 -1.90
CA GLU A 377 17.04 -2.50 -2.58
C GLU A 377 15.57 -2.20 -2.91
N LYS A 378 14.79 -3.24 -3.21
CA LYS A 378 13.35 -3.11 -3.53
C LYS A 378 12.48 -2.55 -2.40
N PHE A 379 12.96 -2.59 -1.15
CA PHE A 379 12.21 -2.08 0.02
C PHE A 379 12.52 -0.60 0.32
N LEU A 380 13.32 0.08 -0.51
CA LEU A 380 13.71 1.48 -0.29
C LEU A 380 12.70 2.52 -0.75
N LEU A 381 11.61 2.11 -1.42
CA LEU A 381 10.73 3.06 -2.09
C LEU A 381 10.18 4.12 -1.13
N TRP A 382 9.65 3.71 0.03
CA TRP A 382 9.13 4.66 1.01
C TRP A 382 10.21 5.60 1.58
N PRO A 383 11.37 5.11 2.08
CA PRO A 383 12.45 6.01 2.53
C PRO A 383 12.89 7.02 1.47
N LEU A 384 13.09 6.56 0.23
CA LEU A 384 13.53 7.42 -0.87
C LEU A 384 12.45 8.43 -1.28
N PHE A 385 11.18 8.06 -1.23
CA PHE A 385 10.08 8.98 -1.50
C PHE A 385 10.02 10.10 -0.46
N VAL A 386 10.07 9.77 0.83
CA VAL A 386 10.06 10.76 1.92
C VAL A 386 11.25 11.72 1.78
N ALA A 387 12.46 11.19 1.59
CA ALA A 387 13.66 12.01 1.39
C ALA A 387 13.60 12.84 0.11
N GLY A 388 13.11 12.25 -0.99
CA GLY A 388 12.96 12.92 -2.29
C GLY A 388 12.01 14.09 -2.23
N SER A 389 10.93 13.98 -1.45
CA SER A 389 9.94 15.05 -1.30
C SER A 389 10.51 16.30 -0.61
N GLU A 390 11.61 16.13 0.12
CA GLU A 390 12.34 17.21 0.80
C GLU A 390 13.68 17.55 0.15
N CYS A 391 14.06 16.85 -0.91
CA CYS A 391 15.36 16.99 -1.54
C CYS A 391 15.39 18.20 -2.48
N VAL A 392 16.28 19.16 -2.21
CA VAL A 392 16.50 20.34 -3.09
C VAL A 392 17.81 20.25 -3.89
N ASN A 393 18.71 19.36 -3.51
CA ASN A 393 20.00 19.19 -4.17
C ASN A 393 19.87 18.33 -5.44
N HIS A 394 20.24 18.87 -6.61
CA HIS A 394 20.11 18.15 -7.89
C HIS A 394 20.89 16.84 -7.98
N LEU A 395 22.07 16.73 -7.33
CA LEU A 395 22.82 15.47 -7.30
C LEU A 395 22.05 14.40 -6.51
N GLN A 396 21.51 14.76 -5.34
CA GLN A 396 20.69 13.85 -4.55
C GLN A 396 19.38 13.48 -5.25
N GLN A 397 18.72 14.43 -5.93
CA GLN A 397 17.56 14.15 -6.78
C GLN A 397 17.90 13.16 -7.90
N ASN A 398 19.05 13.34 -8.57
CA ASN A 398 19.53 12.40 -9.59
C ASN A 398 19.79 11.02 -9.03
N ILE A 399 20.40 10.93 -7.84
CA ILE A 399 20.60 9.65 -7.15
C ILE A 399 19.24 8.98 -6.89
N ILE A 400 18.29 9.68 -6.27
CA ILE A 400 16.95 9.13 -5.97
C ILE A 400 16.24 8.68 -7.25
N ARG A 401 16.31 9.48 -8.31
CA ARG A 401 15.78 9.14 -9.64
C ARG A 401 16.37 7.82 -10.14
N THR A 402 17.69 7.73 -10.24
CA THR A 402 18.37 6.50 -10.69
C THR A 402 17.98 5.29 -9.85
N ARG A 403 17.89 5.45 -8.53
CA ARG A 403 17.49 4.36 -7.62
C ARG A 403 16.06 3.89 -7.89
N CYS A 404 15.09 4.79 -8.09
CA CYS A 404 13.72 4.42 -8.45
C CYS A 404 13.66 3.69 -9.80
N LEU A 405 14.44 4.14 -10.79
CA LEU A 405 14.52 3.48 -12.09
C LEU A 405 15.13 2.07 -11.98
N ASP A 406 16.20 1.90 -11.21
CA ASP A 406 16.85 0.61 -11.00
C ASP A 406 15.97 -0.37 -10.22
N MET A 407 15.22 0.12 -9.22
CA MET A 407 14.23 -0.69 -8.48
C MET A 407 13.12 -1.18 -9.40
N MET A 408 12.56 -0.29 -10.24
CA MET A 408 11.58 -0.69 -11.26
C MET A 408 12.19 -1.74 -12.21
N SER A 409 13.34 -1.44 -12.80
CA SER A 409 13.98 -2.27 -13.82
C SER A 409 14.15 -3.73 -13.37
N ARG A 410 14.50 -3.93 -12.09
CA ARG A 410 14.76 -5.25 -11.50
C ARG A 410 13.50 -5.95 -10.98
N SER A 411 12.63 -5.21 -10.30
CA SER A 411 11.45 -5.78 -9.64
C SER A 411 10.27 -5.97 -10.61
N GLY A 412 10.11 -5.06 -11.56
CA GLY A 412 8.92 -4.94 -12.40
C GLY A 412 7.78 -4.14 -11.77
N TYR A 413 7.96 -3.58 -10.56
CA TYR A 413 6.90 -2.87 -9.83
C TYR A 413 6.79 -1.38 -10.23
N MET A 414 5.59 -0.98 -10.69
CA MET A 414 5.28 0.36 -11.22
C MET A 414 5.14 1.46 -10.16
N ASP A 415 4.93 1.11 -8.90
CA ASP A 415 4.96 2.05 -7.76
C ASP A 415 6.24 2.88 -7.71
N ASN A 416 7.38 2.29 -8.08
CA ASN A 416 8.66 2.98 -8.20
C ASN A 416 8.62 4.16 -9.17
N LEU A 417 8.02 3.97 -10.35
CA LEU A 417 7.89 5.05 -11.34
C LEU A 417 6.80 6.04 -10.94
N SER A 418 5.70 5.54 -10.38
CA SER A 418 4.60 6.38 -9.91
C SER A 418 5.06 7.34 -8.81
N ALA A 419 5.86 6.86 -7.86
CA ALA A 419 6.51 7.67 -6.83
C ALA A 419 7.47 8.69 -7.46
N LEU A 420 8.30 8.27 -8.41
CA LEU A 420 9.25 9.16 -9.08
C LEU A 420 8.53 10.29 -9.84
N GLU A 421 7.44 10.02 -10.55
CA GLU A 421 6.67 11.05 -11.25
C GLU A 421 6.16 12.16 -10.31
N ILE A 422 5.79 11.80 -9.08
CA ILE A 422 5.41 12.77 -8.06
C ILE A 422 6.61 13.60 -7.64
N LEU A 423 7.75 12.96 -7.39
CA LEU A 423 8.98 13.65 -7.03
C LEU A 423 9.40 14.64 -8.12
N GLU A 424 9.31 14.27 -9.39
CA GLU A 424 9.60 15.17 -10.52
C GLU A 424 8.70 16.41 -10.51
N LYS A 425 7.40 16.24 -10.26
CA LYS A 425 6.45 17.37 -10.14
C LYS A 425 6.79 18.26 -8.95
N LEU A 426 7.15 17.67 -7.81
CA LEU A 426 7.56 18.42 -6.62
C LEU A 426 8.83 19.22 -6.86
N TRP A 427 9.85 18.61 -7.50
CA TRP A 427 11.10 19.28 -7.84
C TRP A 427 10.88 20.43 -8.83
N LEU A 428 10.03 20.25 -9.85
CA LEU A 428 9.67 21.32 -10.78
C LEU A 428 8.92 22.47 -10.08
N THR A 429 7.99 22.15 -9.19
CA THR A 429 7.20 23.17 -8.45
C THR A 429 8.10 23.95 -7.49
N GLY A 430 9.05 23.28 -6.83
CA GLY A 430 10.05 23.92 -5.97
C GLY A 430 10.98 24.88 -6.73
N MET A 431 11.26 24.61 -8.01
CA MET A 431 12.04 25.52 -8.87
C MET A 431 11.25 26.76 -9.29
N ASN A 432 9.93 26.65 -9.45
CA ASN A 432 9.06 27.74 -9.92
C ASN A 432 8.41 28.56 -8.79
N GLY A 433 8.53 28.12 -7.53
CA GLY A 433 7.84 28.68 -6.36
C GLY A 433 8.37 30.03 -5.82
N SER A 434 9.26 30.72 -6.54
CA SER A 434 9.71 32.07 -6.16
C SER A 434 8.83 33.21 -6.72
N GLU A 435 7.88 32.94 -7.61
CA GLU A 435 7.05 33.98 -8.23
C GLU A 435 5.60 33.52 -8.38
N THR A 436 4.75 33.84 -7.40
CA THR A 436 3.31 34.19 -7.54
C THR A 436 2.63 34.16 -6.16
N GLY A 437 2.92 35.18 -5.33
CA GLY A 437 2.06 35.50 -4.21
C GLY A 437 0.79 36.16 -4.72
N THR A 438 -0.35 35.45 -4.68
CA THR A 438 -1.66 36.09 -4.75
C THR A 438 -1.96 36.77 -3.40
N PRO A 439 -2.32 38.06 -3.37
CA PRO A 439 -2.43 38.84 -2.15
C PRO A 439 -3.79 38.69 -1.44
N ASP A 440 -4.39 37.49 -1.44
CA ASP A 440 -5.65 37.25 -0.72
C ASP A 440 -5.45 36.34 0.49
N GLY A 441 -5.37 37.00 1.65
CA GLY A 441 -5.17 36.43 2.98
C GLY A 441 -6.34 35.59 3.47
N LYS A 442 -6.37 34.32 3.05
CA LYS A 442 -6.86 33.22 3.90
C LYS A 442 -5.76 32.19 4.00
N ALA A 443 -5.14 32.11 5.18
CA ALA A 443 -4.24 31.03 5.55
C ALA A 443 -5.04 29.71 5.54
N SER A 444 -5.20 29.12 4.35
CA SER A 444 -5.54 27.72 4.20
C SER A 444 -4.42 26.95 4.90
N SER A 445 -4.77 26.21 5.95
CA SER A 445 -3.88 25.29 6.66
C SER A 445 -3.14 24.42 5.64
N ARG A 446 -1.91 24.80 5.27
CA ARG A 446 -1.10 24.01 4.35
C ARG A 446 -0.78 22.69 5.04
N SER A 447 -1.11 21.57 4.39
CA SER A 447 -0.66 20.26 4.85
C SER A 447 0.87 20.28 4.95
N PRO A 448 1.48 19.69 5.99
CA PRO A 448 2.93 19.61 6.11
C PRO A 448 3.59 18.99 4.87
N PHE A 449 2.88 18.11 4.18
CA PHE A 449 3.30 17.55 2.90
C PHE A 449 2.38 18.02 1.77
N ASN A 450 2.96 18.57 0.71
CA ASN A 450 2.21 18.98 -0.48
C ASN A 450 1.93 17.82 -1.45
N TRP A 451 2.07 16.57 -1.00
CA TRP A 451 1.88 15.39 -1.85
C TRP A 451 0.54 15.47 -2.56
N ALA A 452 -0.58 15.61 -1.81
CA ALA A 452 -1.94 15.70 -2.35
C ALA A 452 -2.11 16.67 -3.54
N SER A 453 -1.38 17.79 -3.57
CA SER A 453 -1.46 18.77 -4.67
C SER A 453 -0.90 18.27 -6.01
N CYS A 454 0.07 17.35 -5.98
CA CYS A 454 0.69 16.74 -7.16
C CYS A 454 -0.01 15.45 -7.63
N LEU A 455 -0.93 14.93 -6.80
CA LEU A 455 -1.55 13.60 -6.94
C LEU A 455 -2.91 13.65 -7.67
N GLY A 456 -3.39 14.84 -8.00
CA GLY A 456 -4.73 15.09 -8.54
C GLY A 456 -5.48 15.97 -7.54
N GLY A 457 -5.94 17.14 -7.99
CA GLY A 457 -6.55 18.16 -7.12
C GLY A 457 -7.74 17.67 -6.27
N PRO A 458 -8.29 18.54 -5.40
CA PRO A 458 -9.36 18.16 -4.49
C PRO A 458 -10.52 17.48 -5.23
N GLY A 459 -10.81 16.21 -4.85
CA GLY A 459 -11.88 15.39 -5.45
C GLY A 459 -11.43 14.17 -6.25
N VAL A 460 -10.12 13.93 -6.40
CA VAL A 460 -9.61 12.69 -7.01
C VAL A 460 -9.42 11.63 -5.91
N ASP A 461 -10.40 10.71 -5.79
CA ASP A 461 -10.37 9.57 -4.86
C ASP A 461 -9.28 8.55 -5.27
N VAL A 462 -8.00 8.84 -5.03
CA VAL A 462 -6.89 7.96 -5.38
C VAL A 462 -5.95 7.84 -4.18
N GLU A 463 -5.65 6.60 -3.78
CA GLU A 463 -4.64 6.30 -2.77
C GLU A 463 -3.37 5.72 -3.39
N TRP A 464 -2.25 5.94 -2.72
CA TRP A 464 -0.91 5.57 -3.17
C TRP A 464 -0.38 4.38 -2.40
N ILE A 465 0.40 3.59 -3.14
CA ILE A 465 1.07 2.42 -2.64
C ILE A 465 2.56 2.70 -2.78
N MET A 466 3.29 2.62 -1.67
CA MET A 466 4.74 2.80 -1.66
C MET A 466 5.29 1.69 -0.79
N PHE A 467 5.49 0.48 -1.33
CA PHE A 467 6.03 -0.65 -0.57
C PHE A 467 7.46 -0.96 -0.98
#